data_AF-A0A9X1HMN4-F1
#
_entry.id   AF-A0A9X1HMN4-F1
#
_cell.length_a   1.000
_cell.length_b   1.000
_cell.length_c   1.000
_cell.angle_alpha   90.00
_cell.angle_beta   90.00
_cell.angle_gamma   90.00
#
_symmetry.space_group_name_H-M   'P 1'
#
loop_
_entity.id
_entity.type
_entity.pdbx_description
1 polymer ?
#
loop_
_entity_poly.entity_id
_entity_poly.type
_entity_poly.pdbx_seq_one_letter_code
_entity_poly.pdbx_strand_id
1 'polypeptide(L)'
;MPSEMKRSYYEDVQPLKGGPARVWFALMLILLISAPFLVKSYYVYVMSLMAVNVIVALGMNLLVGNTGHISLGHAGFVAIGAYTTVLLISAGGVFFPLALLAGGLLAAMFGFILGIPALRLEGPYLAIATLGFGIAVTITIGRIDLFGLSMPFATVRSPPPRWA
;
A
#
# COMPACT_ATOMS: atom_id res chain seq x y z
N MET A 1 -35.78 -11.56 23.18
CA MET A 1 -34.82 -12.65 22.86
C MET A 1 -33.50 -12.06 22.31
N PRO A 2 -32.56 -11.61 23.16
CA PRO A 2 -31.29 -11.01 22.72
C PRO A 2 -30.02 -11.84 23.05
N SER A 3 -30.16 -13.04 23.64
CA SER A 3 -29.04 -13.83 24.17
C SER A 3 -28.38 -14.79 23.16
N GLU A 4 -29.04 -15.12 22.05
CA GLU A 4 -28.52 -16.09 21.07
C GLU A 4 -27.53 -15.47 20.06
N MET A 5 -27.71 -14.18 19.74
CA MET A 5 -26.86 -13.46 18.78
C MET A 5 -25.40 -13.33 19.25
N LYS A 6 -25.16 -13.37 20.57
CA LYS A 6 -23.81 -13.35 21.14
C LYS A 6 -23.09 -14.70 21.07
N ARG A 7 -23.77 -15.85 20.91
CA ARG A 7 -23.11 -17.17 20.87
C ARG A 7 -22.48 -17.49 19.50
N SER A 8 -23.17 -17.18 18.40
CA SER A 8 -22.71 -17.47 17.03
C SER A 8 -21.38 -16.79 16.68
N TYR A 9 -21.15 -15.56 17.18
CA TYR A 9 -19.90 -14.84 16.93
C TYR A 9 -18.67 -15.53 17.56
N TYR A 10 -18.85 -16.17 18.72
CA TYR A 10 -17.77 -16.92 19.38
C TYR A 10 -17.54 -18.31 18.76
N GLU A 11 -18.47 -18.82 17.94
CA GLU A 11 -18.31 -20.06 17.17
C GLU A 11 -17.55 -19.84 15.85
N ASP A 12 -17.77 -18.71 15.16
CA ASP A 12 -17.08 -18.38 13.90
C ASP A 12 -15.59 -17.99 14.06
N VAL A 13 -15.15 -17.67 15.27
CA VAL A 13 -13.72 -17.44 15.61
C VAL A 13 -12.99 -18.72 16.05
N GLN A 14 -13.69 -19.83 16.24
CA GLN A 14 -13.10 -21.12 16.60
C GLN A 14 -12.27 -21.78 15.48
N PRO A 15 -12.55 -21.60 14.17
CA PRO A 15 -11.71 -22.13 13.10
C PRO A 15 -10.27 -21.59 13.14
N LEU A 16 -10.09 -20.33 13.56
CA LEU A 16 -8.78 -19.69 13.72
C LEU A 16 -8.02 -20.16 14.98
N LYS A 17 -8.68 -20.88 15.90
CA LYS A 17 -8.06 -21.55 17.05
C LYS A 17 -7.73 -23.02 16.79
N GLY A 18 -8.19 -23.59 15.67
CA GLY A 18 -7.83 -24.95 15.29
C GLY A 18 -6.33 -25.07 15.06
N GLY A 19 -5.70 -26.06 15.70
CA GLY A 19 -4.33 -26.50 15.39
C GLY A 19 -3.99 -26.51 13.89
N PRO A 20 -4.87 -26.98 12.98
CA PRO A 20 -4.59 -26.93 11.54
C PRO A 20 -4.49 -25.52 10.97
N ALA A 21 -5.28 -24.54 11.39
CA ALA A 21 -5.21 -23.17 10.85
C ALA A 21 -3.87 -22.49 11.16
N ARG A 22 -3.31 -22.74 12.35
CA ARG A 22 -1.96 -22.30 12.71
C ARG A 22 -0.88 -23.00 11.88
N VAL A 23 -1.07 -24.30 11.60
CA VAL A 23 -0.16 -25.08 10.75
C VAL A 23 -0.20 -24.59 9.30
N TRP A 24 -1.38 -24.29 8.75
CA TRP A 24 -1.53 -23.70 7.41
C TRP A 24 -0.90 -22.30 7.32
N PHE A 25 -1.07 -21.46 8.36
CA PHE A 25 -0.44 -20.14 8.42
C PHE A 25 1.09 -20.24 8.52
N ALA A 26 1.60 -21.18 9.33
CA ALA A 26 3.03 -21.45 9.46
C ALA A 26 3.63 -22.03 8.17
N LEU A 27 2.95 -22.97 7.51
CA LEU A 27 3.35 -23.53 6.20
C LEU A 27 3.41 -22.44 5.13
N MET A 28 2.42 -21.54 5.09
CA MET A 28 2.42 -20.41 4.17
C MET A 28 3.63 -19.49 4.43
N LEU A 29 3.94 -19.20 5.69
CA LEU A 29 5.11 -18.40 6.08
C LEU A 29 6.44 -19.06 5.68
N ILE A 30 6.57 -20.36 5.92
CA ILE A 30 7.76 -21.14 5.57
C ILE A 30 7.97 -21.17 4.05
N LEU A 31 6.90 -21.41 3.28
CA LEU A 31 6.94 -21.35 1.83
C LEU A 31 7.42 -19.98 1.35
N LEU A 32 6.87 -18.89 1.90
CA LEU A 32 7.22 -17.52 1.52
C LEU A 32 8.68 -17.16 1.83
N ILE A 33 9.22 -17.64 2.97
CA ILE A 33 10.61 -17.42 3.37
C ILE A 33 11.58 -18.26 2.52
N SER A 34 11.17 -19.47 2.11
CA SER A 34 12.01 -20.37 1.29
C SER A 34 12.02 -20.01 -0.20
N ALA A 35 10.96 -19.36 -0.70
CA ALA A 35 10.81 -18.96 -2.09
C ALA A 35 11.98 -18.13 -2.69
N PRO A 36 12.58 -17.12 -2.01
CA PRO A 36 13.70 -16.38 -2.57
C PRO A 36 14.98 -17.21 -2.75
N PHE A 37 15.11 -18.36 -2.08
CA PHE A 37 16.32 -19.20 -2.14
C PHE A 37 16.27 -20.26 -3.25
N LEU A 38 15.09 -20.62 -3.76
CA LEU A 38 14.91 -21.71 -4.74
C LEU A 38 14.59 -21.22 -6.16
N VAL A 39 14.25 -19.94 -6.35
CA VAL A 39 13.60 -19.45 -7.58
C VAL A 39 14.39 -18.31 -8.25
N LYS A 40 14.38 -18.27 -9.60
CA LYS A 40 15.03 -17.22 -10.42
C LYS A 40 14.51 -15.82 -10.08
N SER A 41 15.38 -14.80 -10.17
CA SER A 41 15.10 -13.40 -9.76
C SER A 41 13.81 -12.79 -10.35
N TYR A 42 13.41 -13.19 -11.56
CA TYR A 42 12.16 -12.70 -12.16
C TYR A 42 10.92 -13.10 -11.34
N TYR A 43 10.83 -14.37 -10.93
CA TYR A 43 9.70 -14.84 -10.15
C TYR A 43 9.71 -14.24 -8.74
N VAL A 44 10.88 -13.98 -8.16
CA VAL A 44 11.00 -13.29 -6.86
C VAL A 44 10.44 -11.87 -6.96
N TYR A 45 10.71 -11.15 -8.05
CA TYR A 45 10.13 -9.83 -8.31
C TYR A 45 8.61 -9.89 -8.44
N VAL A 46 8.09 -10.81 -9.27
CA VAL A 46 6.63 -10.97 -9.45
C VAL A 46 5.94 -11.35 -8.14
N MET A 47 6.50 -12.30 -7.38
CA MET A 47 5.98 -12.68 -6.06
C MET A 47 6.00 -11.51 -5.07
N SER A 48 7.04 -10.69 -5.08
CA SER A 48 7.10 -9.48 -4.23
C SER A 48 6.01 -8.48 -4.61
N LEU A 49 5.77 -8.29 -5.92
CA LEU A 49 4.73 -7.39 -6.42
C LEU A 49 3.32 -7.92 -6.10
N MET A 50 3.13 -9.24 -6.16
CA MET A 50 1.90 -9.89 -5.69
C MET A 50 1.71 -9.69 -4.18
N ALA A 51 2.75 -9.89 -3.37
CA ALA A 51 2.68 -9.73 -1.92
C ALA A 51 2.32 -8.28 -1.52
N VAL A 52 2.92 -7.28 -2.17
CA VAL A 52 2.57 -5.87 -1.97
C VAL A 52 1.10 -5.62 -2.31
N ASN A 53 0.62 -6.09 -3.46
CA ASN A 53 -0.78 -5.92 -3.84
C ASN A 53 -1.75 -6.64 -2.90
N VAL A 54 -1.39 -7.81 -2.36
CA VAL A 54 -2.19 -8.50 -1.35
C VAL A 54 -2.30 -7.67 -0.07
N ILE A 55 -1.19 -7.08 0.41
CA ILE A 55 -1.22 -6.20 1.60
C ILE A 55 -2.12 -4.99 1.34
N VAL A 56 -2.01 -4.37 0.16
CA VAL A 56 -2.84 -3.22 -0.24
C VAL A 56 -4.32 -3.62 -0.32
N ALA A 57 -4.63 -4.76 -0.94
CA ALA A 57 -5.99 -5.28 -1.05
C ALA A 57 -6.59 -5.60 0.33
N LEU A 58 -5.81 -6.18 1.24
CA LEU A 58 -6.24 -6.44 2.61
C LEU A 58 -6.50 -5.12 3.36
N GLY A 59 -5.60 -4.14 3.23
CA GLY A 59 -5.79 -2.82 3.81
C GLY A 59 -7.04 -2.12 3.26
N MET A 60 -7.27 -2.19 1.95
CA MET A 60 -8.48 -1.69 1.30
C MET A 60 -9.73 -2.42 1.80
N ASN A 61 -9.68 -3.74 1.92
CA ASN A 61 -10.79 -4.54 2.43
C ASN A 61 -11.14 -4.18 3.88
N LEU A 62 -10.15 -3.87 4.73
CA LEU A 62 -10.40 -3.39 6.09
C LEU A 62 -11.12 -2.04 6.12
N LEU A 63 -10.73 -1.10 5.25
CA LEU A 63 -11.43 0.19 5.15
C LEU A 63 -12.84 0.00 4.59
N VAL A 64 -12.95 -0.50 3.36
CA VAL A 64 -14.24 -0.59 2.65
C VAL A 64 -15.19 -1.55 3.37
N GLY A 65 -14.69 -2.68 3.85
CA GLY A 65 -15.49 -3.71 4.50
C GLY A 65 -15.97 -3.33 5.90
N ASN A 66 -15.22 -2.54 6.67
CA ASN A 66 -15.58 -2.19 8.04
C ASN A 66 -16.21 -0.79 8.20
N THR A 67 -15.94 0.16 7.28
CA THR A 67 -16.51 1.52 7.35
C THR A 67 -17.48 1.85 6.21
N GLY A 68 -17.59 1.00 5.18
CA GLY A 68 -18.51 1.22 4.05
C GLY A 68 -18.14 2.37 3.11
N HIS A 69 -17.00 3.04 3.33
CA HIS A 69 -16.52 4.13 2.47
C HIS A 69 -15.50 3.63 1.44
N ILE A 70 -15.67 4.06 0.18
CA ILE A 70 -14.71 3.78 -0.89
C ILE A 70 -13.52 4.74 -0.77
N SER A 71 -12.31 4.20 -0.61
CA SER A 71 -11.05 4.96 -0.61
C SER A 71 -10.29 4.74 -1.92
N LEU A 72 -9.92 5.82 -2.60
CA LEU A 72 -9.13 5.80 -3.85
C LEU A 72 -7.68 6.25 -3.64
N GLY A 73 -7.30 6.58 -2.41
CA GLY A 73 -5.99 7.14 -2.05
C GLY A 73 -4.88 6.11 -1.80
N HIS A 74 -5.17 4.81 -1.88
CA HIS A 74 -4.22 3.74 -1.54
C HIS A 74 -2.92 3.82 -2.32
N ALA A 75 -2.97 4.20 -3.60
CA ALA A 75 -1.77 4.38 -4.44
C ALA A 75 -0.82 5.45 -3.88
N GLY A 76 -1.36 6.51 -3.26
CA GLY A 76 -0.54 7.56 -2.63
C GLY A 76 0.25 7.04 -1.42
N PHE A 77 -0.39 6.26 -0.54
CA PHE A 77 0.30 5.67 0.60
C PHE A 77 1.36 4.64 0.19
N VAL A 78 1.06 3.83 -0.82
CA VAL A 78 2.03 2.89 -1.41
C VAL A 78 3.22 3.65 -2.01
N ALA A 79 2.97 4.74 -2.74
CA ALA A 79 4.02 5.57 -3.32
C ALA A 79 4.93 6.19 -2.26
N ILE A 80 4.38 6.75 -1.18
CA ILE A 80 5.18 7.34 -0.08
C ILE A 80 6.09 6.29 0.55
N GLY A 81 5.54 5.11 0.91
CA GLY A 81 6.31 4.05 1.56
C GLY A 81 7.38 3.44 0.65
N ALA A 82 7.03 3.16 -0.60
CA ALA A 82 7.96 2.61 -1.59
C ALA A 82 9.10 3.58 -1.90
N TYR A 83 8.77 4.85 -2.16
CA TYR A 83 9.77 5.88 -2.48
C TYR A 83 10.71 6.14 -1.31
N THR A 84 10.18 6.21 -0.09
CA THR A 84 10.98 6.36 1.14
C THR A 84 11.93 5.18 1.32
N THR A 85 11.43 3.95 1.14
CA THR A 85 12.25 2.73 1.28
C THR A 85 13.39 2.72 0.26
N VAL A 86 13.08 3.02 -1.00
CA VAL A 86 14.09 3.08 -2.07
C VAL A 86 15.12 4.18 -1.79
N LEU A 87 14.68 5.35 -1.31
CA LEU A 87 15.56 6.47 -0.99
C LEU A 87 16.52 6.14 0.18
N LEU A 88 16.03 5.47 1.23
CA LEU A 88 16.88 5.05 2.35
C LEU A 88 17.90 3.98 1.92
N ILE A 89 17.52 3.09 1.02
CA ILE A 89 18.44 2.07 0.48
C ILE A 89 19.48 2.71 -0.45
N SER A 90 19.05 3.59 -1.38
CA SER A 90 19.92 4.16 -2.41
C SER A 90 20.84 5.27 -1.89
N ALA A 91 20.33 6.16 -1.03
CA ALA A 91 21.08 7.30 -0.52
C ALA A 91 21.72 7.03 0.86
N GLY A 92 21.07 6.21 1.71
CA GLY A 92 21.48 5.99 3.10
C GLY A 92 22.24 4.70 3.35
N GLY A 93 22.32 3.78 2.38
CA GLY A 93 22.96 2.46 2.55
C GLY A 93 22.31 1.60 3.64
N VAL A 94 21.06 1.88 4.01
CA VAL A 94 20.36 1.22 5.11
C VAL A 94 19.94 -0.20 4.71
N PHE A 95 20.06 -1.17 5.62
CA PHE A 95 19.59 -2.54 5.41
C PHE A 95 18.10 -2.57 5.03
N PHE A 96 17.76 -3.39 4.03
CA PHE A 96 16.42 -3.48 3.43
C PHE A 96 15.26 -3.57 4.45
N PRO A 97 15.30 -4.42 5.50
CA PRO A 97 14.18 -4.51 6.44
C PRO A 97 13.98 -3.23 7.25
N LEU A 98 15.06 -2.54 7.59
CA LEU A 98 15.03 -1.32 8.38
C LEU A 98 14.53 -0.13 7.55
N ALA A 99 14.97 -0.06 6.28
CA ALA A 99 14.45 0.90 5.32
C ALA A 99 12.95 0.69 5.04
N LEU A 100 12.51 -0.56 4.92
CA LEU A 100 11.10 -0.91 4.74
C LEU A 100 10.25 -0.50 5.94
N LEU A 101 10.75 -0.73 7.17
CA LEU A 101 10.06 -0.34 8.41
C LEU A 101 9.96 1.17 8.53
N ALA A 102 11.04 1.90 8.22
CA ALA A 102 11.04 3.37 8.19
C ALA A 102 10.07 3.93 7.12
N GLY A 103 10.04 3.33 5.92
CA GLY A 103 9.09 3.68 4.87
C GLY A 103 7.64 3.45 5.30
N GLY A 104 7.36 2.31 5.95
CA GLY A 104 6.06 2.02 6.56
C GLY A 104 5.69 3.00 7.66
N LEU A 105 6.65 3.38 8.52
CA LEU A 105 6.42 4.34 9.60
C LEU A 105 6.05 5.72 9.05
N LEU A 106 6.76 6.18 8.02
CA LEU A 106 6.46 7.46 7.36
C LEU A 106 5.10 7.42 6.67
N ALA A 107 4.78 6.34 5.94
CA ALA A 107 3.45 6.16 5.36
C ALA A 107 2.34 6.16 6.43
N ALA A 108 2.57 5.50 7.57
CA ALA A 108 1.65 5.50 8.71
C ALA A 108 1.49 6.89 9.34
N MET A 109 2.57 7.66 9.44
CA MET A 109 2.54 9.02 9.98
C MET A 109 1.69 9.94 9.10
N PHE A 110 1.88 9.91 7.78
CA PHE A 110 1.03 10.64 6.83
C PHE A 110 -0.41 10.12 6.85
N GLY A 111 -0.60 8.81 6.97
CA GLY A 111 -1.92 8.20 7.12
C GLY A 111 -2.65 8.65 8.37
N PHE A 112 -1.94 8.82 9.49
CA PHE A 112 -2.51 9.33 10.74
C PHE A 112 -2.94 10.80 10.59
N ILE A 113 -2.08 11.63 10.03
CA ILE A 113 -2.38 13.06 9.78
C ILE A 113 -3.60 13.22 8.88
N LEU A 114 -3.71 12.38 7.84
CA LEU A 114 -4.83 12.41 6.89
C LEU A 114 -6.08 11.67 7.38
N GLY A 115 -5.94 10.75 8.32
CA GLY A 115 -7.05 10.05 8.96
C GLY A 115 -7.93 11.00 9.76
N ILE A 116 -7.33 12.01 10.40
CA ILE A 116 -8.06 13.01 11.19
C ILE A 116 -9.08 13.81 10.34
N PRO A 117 -8.71 14.42 9.20
CA PRO A 117 -9.70 15.08 8.34
C PRO A 117 -10.63 14.07 7.66
N ALA A 118 -10.18 12.86 7.34
CA ALA A 118 -11.02 11.82 6.74
C ALA A 118 -12.20 11.43 7.65
N LEU A 119 -11.99 11.39 8.97
CA LEU A 119 -13.06 11.14 9.95
C LEU A 119 -14.13 12.24 9.99
N ARG A 120 -13.86 13.43 9.43
CA ARG A 120 -14.80 14.55 9.36
C ARG A 120 -15.57 14.63 8.04
N LEU A 121 -15.24 13.79 7.06
CA LEU A 121 -15.86 13.78 5.73
C LEU A 121 -16.75 12.54 5.62
N GLU A 122 -18.02 12.74 5.28
CA GLU A 122 -18.98 11.64 5.12
C GLU A 122 -19.29 11.38 3.63
N GLY A 123 -19.44 10.09 3.30
CA GLY A 123 -19.96 9.64 2.01
C GLY A 123 -19.04 9.98 0.80
N PRO A 124 -19.57 10.56 -0.29
CA PRO A 124 -18.84 10.77 -1.55
C PRO A 124 -17.71 11.80 -1.46
N TYR A 125 -17.76 12.72 -0.48
CA TYR A 125 -16.72 13.72 -0.28
C TYR A 125 -15.39 13.09 0.16
N LEU A 126 -15.44 12.00 0.93
CA LEU A 126 -14.24 11.28 1.35
C LEU A 126 -13.54 10.61 0.14
N ALA A 127 -14.31 10.06 -0.80
CA ALA A 127 -13.76 9.45 -2.01
C ALA A 127 -13.01 10.50 -2.87
N ILE A 128 -13.59 11.69 -3.05
CA ILE A 128 -12.97 12.79 -3.80
C ILE A 128 -11.69 13.27 -3.09
N ALA A 129 -11.72 13.42 -1.77
CA ALA A 129 -10.56 13.81 -0.99
C ALA A 129 -9.39 12.81 -1.11
N THR A 130 -9.68 11.51 -1.04
CA THR A 130 -8.64 10.46 -1.16
C THR A 130 -8.06 10.37 -2.58
N LEU A 131 -8.88 10.59 -3.62
CA LEU A 131 -8.41 10.71 -5.00
C LEU A 131 -7.47 11.91 -5.16
N GLY A 132 -7.90 13.08 -4.68
CA GLY A 132 -7.09 14.30 -4.71
C GLY A 132 -5.75 14.12 -3.98
N PHE A 133 -5.75 13.46 -2.83
CA PHE A 133 -4.54 13.08 -2.12
C PHE A 133 -3.61 12.19 -2.95
N GLY A 134 -4.13 11.11 -3.55
CA GLY A 134 -3.32 10.20 -4.37
C GLY A 134 -2.65 10.91 -5.55
N ILE A 135 -3.38 11.81 -6.21
CA ILE A 135 -2.84 12.64 -7.30
C ILE A 135 -1.79 13.62 -6.76
N ALA A 136 -2.06 14.31 -5.65
CA ALA A 136 -1.14 15.27 -5.05
C ALA A 136 0.20 14.62 -4.68
N VAL A 137 0.16 13.41 -4.09
CA VAL A 137 1.36 12.63 -3.78
C VAL A 137 2.13 12.27 -5.05
N THR A 138 1.43 11.75 -6.07
CA THR A 138 2.08 11.32 -7.32
C THR A 138 2.74 12.51 -8.03
N ILE A 139 2.08 13.66 -8.08
CA ILE A 139 2.64 14.89 -8.64
C ILE A 139 3.82 15.38 -7.80
N THR A 140 3.71 15.36 -6.47
CA THR A 140 4.77 15.82 -5.57
C THR A 140 6.03 14.97 -5.74
N ILE A 141 5.88 13.65 -5.75
CA ILE A 141 6.97 12.70 -5.99
C ILE A 141 7.54 12.86 -7.40
N GLY A 142 6.72 13.14 -8.40
CA GLY A 142 7.18 13.39 -9.76
C GLY A 142 7.86 14.74 -9.98
N ARG A 143 7.63 15.72 -9.08
CA ARG A 143 8.17 17.08 -9.15
C ARG A 143 9.44 17.27 -8.33
N ILE A 144 9.69 16.44 -7.31
CA ILE A 144 10.94 16.52 -6.56
C ILE A 144 12.11 16.12 -7.46
N ASP A 145 12.87 17.12 -7.92
CA ASP A 145 14.07 16.97 -8.77
C ASP A 145 15.24 16.25 -8.09
N LEU A 146 15.01 15.61 -6.93
CA LEU A 146 15.99 14.85 -6.15
C LEU A 146 16.62 13.69 -6.95
N PHE A 147 16.08 13.35 -8.12
CA PHE A 147 16.54 12.25 -8.99
C PHE A 147 17.07 12.64 -10.37
N GLY A 148 17.14 13.91 -10.78
CA GLY A 148 17.72 14.27 -12.08
C GLY A 148 17.08 13.56 -13.31
N LEU A 149 15.90 12.99 -13.15
CA LEU A 149 15.07 12.45 -14.21
C LEU A 149 13.83 13.34 -14.30
N SER A 150 13.99 14.49 -14.98
CA SER A 150 12.85 15.26 -15.45
C SER A 150 11.94 14.31 -16.20
N MET A 151 10.74 14.06 -15.67
CA MET A 151 9.73 13.29 -16.39
C MET A 151 9.49 14.00 -17.73
N PRO A 152 9.66 13.34 -18.88
CA PRO A 152 9.63 13.99 -20.20
C PRO A 152 8.26 14.54 -20.62
N PHE A 153 7.25 14.54 -19.73
CA PHE A 153 5.99 15.25 -19.99
C PHE A 153 6.27 16.72 -20.30
N ALA A 154 7.23 17.36 -19.63
CA ALA A 154 7.55 18.78 -19.83
C ALA A 154 8.35 19.08 -21.12
N THR A 155 8.81 18.08 -21.87
CA THR A 155 9.67 18.26 -23.05
C THR A 155 9.01 17.88 -24.37
N VAL A 156 7.69 17.63 -24.42
CA VAL A 156 6.98 17.58 -25.71
C VAL A 156 6.83 19.01 -26.23
N ARG A 157 7.95 19.56 -26.74
CA ARG A 157 7.90 20.66 -27.70
C ARG A 157 7.17 20.10 -28.91
N SER A 158 5.92 20.49 -29.09
CA SER A 158 5.20 20.23 -30.34
C SER A 158 6.08 20.72 -31.50
N PRO A 159 6.40 19.90 -32.51
CA PRO A 159 7.11 20.38 -33.68
C PRO A 159 6.32 21.55 -34.29
N PRO A 160 6.97 22.61 -34.78
CA PRO A 160 6.27 23.72 -35.39
C PRO A 160 5.40 23.21 -36.55
N PRO A 161 4.19 23.75 -36.73
CA PRO A 161 3.32 23.35 -37.83
C PRO A 161 4.07 23.48 -39.16
N ARG A 162 4.05 22.42 -39.97
CA ARG A 162 4.74 22.35 -41.27
C ARG A 162 4.08 23.20 -42.37
N TRP A 163 3.29 24.19 -42.00
CA TRP A 163 2.55 25.08 -42.90
C TRP A 163 2.90 26.56 -42.74
N ALA A 164 4.05 26.87 -42.13
CA ALA A 164 4.65 28.20 -42.14
C ALA A 164 5.95 28.20 -42.97
#